data_AF-A0A961D2V6-F1
#
_entry.id   AF-A0A961D2V6-F1
#
_cell.length_a   1.000
_cell.length_b   1.000
_cell.length_c   1.000
_cell.angle_alpha   90.00
_cell.angle_beta   90.00
_cell.angle_gamma   90.00
#
_symmetry.space_group_name_H-M   'P 1'
#
loop_
_entity.id
_entity.type
_entity.pdbx_description
1 polymer ?
#
loop_
_entity_poly.entity_id
_entity_poly.type
_entity_poly.pdbx_seq_one_letter_code
_entity_poly.pdbx_strand_id
1 'polypeptide(L)'
;EEPGALDLAYALAEECGAPYVLANDPDADRLALAARHPASPNGYRQLNGNELGLLLGQRAAEQELLTAAREQRKPTGALASTLVSSPALGALARHYGLAHAETLPGFKWVARVPGLIFGYEESIGYLTTPAVVGDKDGVSAAAEALAMLRDLHAAGRTVWQELDALSERIGLYASAQIVVRRERMAEAETLAERIRAHPPTGFGGIAVTRARDFRSPGLAPAPTNLLAYDLADGSRVMIRPSGTEPKLKIYLDAFSEAGSVAERRAQTSAALAAIEAAARDYLTGAEQ
;
A
#
# COMPACT_ATOMS: atom_id res chain seq x y z
N GLU A 1 -10.55 4.66 2.36
CA GLU A 1 -11.93 5.16 2.23
C GLU A 1 -11.97 6.37 1.33
N GLU A 2 -13.11 6.59 0.67
CA GLU A 2 -13.33 7.83 -0.09
C GLU A 2 -13.41 9.03 0.87
N PRO A 3 -13.00 10.23 0.43
CA PRO A 3 -13.13 11.44 1.24
C PRO A 3 -14.55 11.63 1.78
N GLY A 4 -14.67 11.89 3.08
CA GLY A 4 -15.94 12.12 3.77
C GLY A 4 -16.60 10.86 4.37
N ALA A 5 -16.17 9.65 4.00
CA ALA A 5 -16.79 8.42 4.48
C ALA A 5 -16.68 8.21 6.01
N LEU A 6 -15.66 8.79 6.65
CA LEU A 6 -15.41 8.65 8.09
C LEU A 6 -15.82 9.88 8.91
N ASP A 7 -16.42 10.91 8.32
CA ASP A 7 -16.67 12.19 9.00
C ASP A 7 -17.59 12.04 10.22
N LEU A 8 -18.68 11.26 10.08
CA LEU A 8 -19.58 10.96 11.21
C LEU A 8 -18.88 10.14 12.30
N ALA A 9 -17.98 9.24 11.92
CA ALA A 9 -17.21 8.45 12.88
C ALA A 9 -16.19 9.32 13.62
N TYR A 10 -15.57 10.29 12.95
CA TYR A 10 -14.68 11.27 13.57
C TYR A 10 -15.41 12.19 14.54
N ALA A 11 -16.61 12.66 14.18
CA ALA A 11 -17.43 13.48 15.07
C ALA A 11 -17.76 12.72 16.37
N LEU A 12 -18.24 11.47 16.26
CA LEU A 12 -18.53 10.63 17.41
C LEU A 12 -17.27 10.32 18.24
N ALA A 13 -16.14 10.04 17.57
CA ALA A 13 -14.87 9.78 18.24
C ALA A 13 -14.37 11.00 19.04
N GLU A 14 -14.60 12.21 18.54
CA GLU A 14 -14.29 13.43 19.27
C GLU A 14 -15.21 13.61 20.48
N GLU A 15 -16.53 13.41 20.31
CA GLU A 15 -17.51 13.49 21.39
C GLU A 15 -17.22 12.53 22.55
N CYS A 16 -16.76 11.31 22.25
CA CYS A 16 -16.45 10.30 23.27
C CYS A 16 -14.97 10.26 23.69
N GLY A 17 -14.12 11.12 23.12
CA GLY A 17 -12.69 11.15 23.41
C GLY A 17 -11.93 9.89 22.96
N ALA A 18 -12.41 9.19 21.94
CA ALA A 18 -11.76 7.98 21.42
C ALA A 18 -10.39 8.33 20.80
N PRO A 19 -9.33 7.52 21.02
CA PRO A 19 -8.03 7.76 20.37
C PRO A 19 -7.97 7.26 18.93
N TYR A 20 -8.88 6.34 18.55
CA TYR A 20 -8.86 5.61 17.29
C TYR A 20 -10.27 5.43 16.73
N VAL A 21 -10.37 5.37 15.41
CA VAL A 21 -11.58 4.98 14.66
C VAL A 21 -11.23 3.78 13.78
N LEU A 22 -12.02 2.72 13.88
CA LEU A 22 -11.96 1.55 13.00
C LEU A 22 -13.27 1.45 12.24
N ALA A 23 -13.22 1.18 10.95
CA ALA A 23 -14.40 0.97 10.13
C ALA A 23 -14.16 -0.13 9.11
N ASN A 24 -15.14 -1.02 8.94
CA ASN A 24 -15.18 -2.00 7.87
C ASN A 24 -16.10 -1.52 6.74
N ASP A 25 -15.85 -2.00 5.53
CA ASP A 25 -16.78 -1.83 4.41
C ASP A 25 -17.99 -2.79 4.55
N PRO A 26 -19.04 -2.65 3.72
CA PRO A 26 -20.31 -3.36 3.93
C PRO A 26 -20.25 -4.89 3.93
N ASP A 27 -19.31 -5.50 3.20
CA ASP A 27 -19.07 -6.96 3.21
C ASP A 27 -17.94 -7.38 4.16
N ALA A 28 -17.39 -6.43 4.90
CA ALA A 28 -16.35 -6.58 5.91
C ALA A 28 -15.03 -7.17 5.41
N ASP A 29 -14.73 -7.03 4.11
CA ASP A 29 -13.46 -7.48 3.52
C ASP A 29 -12.33 -6.45 3.71
N ARG A 30 -12.64 -5.19 4.03
CA ARG A 30 -11.66 -4.11 4.25
C ARG A 30 -11.70 -3.52 5.64
N LEU A 31 -10.60 -2.86 6.00
CA LEU A 31 -10.47 -2.13 7.26
C LEU A 31 -9.83 -0.75 7.05
N ALA A 32 -10.55 0.28 7.47
CA ALA A 32 -9.98 1.60 7.71
C ALA A 32 -9.57 1.74 9.17
N LEU A 33 -8.40 2.34 9.41
CA LEU A 33 -7.94 2.78 10.72
C LEU A 33 -7.61 4.27 10.65
N ALA A 34 -8.14 5.05 11.59
CA ALA A 34 -7.70 6.42 11.82
C ALA A 34 -7.29 6.61 13.27
N ALA A 35 -6.33 7.49 13.50
CA ALA A 35 -5.82 7.81 14.82
C ALA A 35 -5.73 9.33 14.99
N ARG A 36 -5.75 9.80 16.24
CA ARG A 36 -5.51 11.22 16.54
C ARG A 36 -4.18 11.68 15.96
N HIS A 37 -4.18 12.80 15.24
CA HIS A 37 -2.98 13.33 14.60
C HIS A 37 -2.92 14.86 14.77
N PRO A 38 -1.86 15.41 15.39
CA PRO A 38 -1.78 16.84 15.74
C PRO A 38 -1.92 17.79 14.55
N ALA A 39 -1.46 17.38 13.37
CA ALA A 39 -1.53 18.20 12.15
C ALA A 39 -2.84 18.01 11.36
N SER A 40 -3.80 17.20 11.83
CA SER A 40 -5.05 16.99 11.11
C SER A 40 -6.09 18.04 11.50
N PRO A 41 -6.77 18.70 10.52
CA PRO A 41 -7.82 19.68 10.81
C PRO A 41 -8.96 19.13 11.66
N ASN A 42 -9.33 17.87 11.45
CA ASN A 42 -10.43 17.20 12.15
C ASN A 42 -9.94 16.40 13.37
N GLY A 43 -8.69 16.61 13.82
CA GLY A 43 -8.08 15.89 14.93
C GLY A 43 -7.66 14.44 14.63
N TYR A 44 -8.19 13.81 13.58
CA TYR A 44 -7.87 12.44 13.16
C TYR A 44 -7.26 12.37 11.78
N ARG A 45 -6.31 11.46 11.58
CA ARG A 45 -5.78 11.09 10.26
C ARG A 45 -6.01 9.60 10.01
N GLN A 46 -6.60 9.29 8.87
CA GLN A 46 -6.68 7.91 8.37
C GLN A 46 -5.29 7.44 7.93
N LEU A 47 -4.92 6.22 8.35
CA LEU A 47 -3.80 5.51 7.76
C LEU A 47 -4.21 5.03 6.38
N ASN A 48 -3.37 5.28 5.37
CA ASN A 48 -3.59 4.68 4.06
C ASN A 48 -3.33 3.15 4.12
N GLY A 49 -3.77 2.41 3.10
CA GLY A 49 -3.65 0.96 3.10
C GLY A 49 -2.20 0.44 3.14
N ASN A 50 -1.25 1.22 2.63
CA ASN A 50 0.17 0.87 2.74
C ASN A 50 0.72 1.09 4.15
N GLU A 51 0.31 2.16 4.85
CA GLU A 51 0.72 2.42 6.23
C GLU A 51 0.19 1.36 7.19
N LEU A 52 -1.12 1.08 7.14
CA LEU A 52 -1.69 0.04 8.01
C LEU A 52 -1.21 -1.36 7.61
N GLY A 53 -1.07 -1.63 6.30
CA GLY A 53 -0.51 -2.88 5.80
C GLY A 53 0.92 -3.13 6.29
N LEU A 54 1.76 -2.09 6.34
CA LEU A 54 3.12 -2.20 6.87
C LEU A 54 3.13 -2.49 8.38
N LEU A 55 2.29 -1.82 9.15
CA LEU A 55 2.17 -2.03 10.59
C LEU A 55 1.68 -3.46 10.93
N LEU A 56 0.64 -3.93 10.24
CA LEU A 56 0.14 -5.30 10.41
C LEU A 56 1.15 -6.35 9.92
N GLY A 57 1.86 -6.06 8.84
CA GLY A 57 2.95 -6.91 8.35
C GLY A 57 4.11 -7.02 9.34
N GLN A 58 4.47 -5.92 10.01
CA GLN A 58 5.47 -5.95 11.08
C GLN A 58 5.01 -6.85 12.21
N ARG A 59 3.76 -6.70 12.65
CA ARG A 59 3.20 -7.51 13.73
C ARG A 59 3.24 -9.00 13.38
N ALA A 60 2.85 -9.37 12.16
CA ALA A 60 2.92 -10.75 11.69
C ALA A 60 4.36 -11.29 11.71
N ALA A 61 5.33 -10.49 11.25
CA ALA A 61 6.75 -10.85 11.30
C ALA A 61 7.25 -11.04 12.74
N GLU A 62 6.92 -10.13 13.66
CA GLU A 62 7.31 -10.22 15.07
C GLU A 62 6.70 -11.47 15.75
N GLN A 63 5.43 -11.79 15.47
CA GLN A 63 4.80 -13.01 15.99
C GLN A 63 5.48 -14.28 15.46
N GLU A 64 5.85 -14.30 14.18
CA GLU A 64 6.59 -15.42 13.60
C GLU A 64 7.99 -15.56 14.22
N LEU A 65 8.71 -14.45 14.46
CA LEU A 65 9.99 -14.47 15.16
C LEU A 65 9.86 -15.06 16.58
N LEU A 66 8.83 -14.65 17.33
CA LEU A 66 8.54 -15.18 18.66
C LEU A 66 8.21 -16.68 18.62
N THR A 67 7.41 -17.10 17.64
CA THR A 67 7.03 -18.50 17.45
C THR A 67 8.25 -19.35 17.10
N ALA A 68 9.05 -18.91 16.14
CA ALA A 68 10.28 -19.57 15.74
C ALA A 68 11.26 -19.72 16.90
N ALA A 69 11.41 -18.69 17.74
CA ALA A 69 12.26 -18.74 18.93
C ALA A 69 11.77 -19.77 19.96
N ARG A 70 10.45 -19.83 20.22
CA ARG A 70 9.85 -20.84 21.12
C ARG A 70 10.04 -22.26 20.60
N GLU A 71 9.93 -22.44 19.29
CA GLU A 71 10.09 -23.72 18.60
C GLU A 71 11.54 -24.06 18.26
N GLN A 72 12.51 -23.20 18.63
CA GLN A 72 13.94 -23.37 18.36
C GLN A 72 14.25 -23.60 16.87
N ARG A 73 13.53 -22.91 15.99
CA ARG A 73 13.73 -22.92 14.54
C ARG A 73 14.05 -21.52 14.02
N LYS A 74 14.47 -21.44 12.76
CA LYS A 74 14.57 -20.15 12.07
C LYS A 74 13.18 -19.61 11.74
N PRO A 75 12.98 -18.28 11.70
CA PRO A 75 11.76 -17.69 11.15
C PRO A 75 11.55 -18.14 9.71
N THR A 76 10.30 -18.42 9.36
CA THR A 76 9.88 -18.88 8.04
C THR A 76 8.54 -18.28 7.65
N GLY A 77 8.26 -18.22 6.36
CA GLY A 77 6.99 -17.70 5.83
C GLY A 77 7.20 -16.50 4.91
N ALA A 78 6.09 -16.06 4.33
CA ALA A 78 6.06 -15.01 3.32
C ALA A 78 5.12 -13.86 3.73
N LEU A 79 5.61 -12.63 3.56
CA LEU A 79 4.79 -11.43 3.53
C LEU A 79 4.44 -11.13 2.08
N ALA A 80 3.17 -10.88 1.77
CA ALA A 80 2.73 -10.62 0.40
C ALA A 80 2.04 -9.26 0.24
N SER A 81 2.30 -8.61 -0.88
CA SER A 81 1.62 -7.39 -1.28
C SER A 81 1.41 -7.40 -2.78
N THR A 82 0.40 -6.67 -3.27
CA THR A 82 0.27 -6.53 -4.72
C THR A 82 1.29 -5.56 -5.30
N LEU A 83 1.55 -5.67 -6.60
CA LEU A 83 2.46 -4.81 -7.35
C LEU A 83 2.12 -3.32 -7.21
N VAL A 84 0.84 -2.99 -7.00
CA VAL A 84 0.37 -1.61 -6.86
C VAL A 84 0.35 -1.13 -5.41
N SER A 85 0.69 -2.01 -4.46
CA SER A 85 0.98 -1.67 -3.08
C SER A 85 2.44 -1.21 -2.94
N SER A 86 2.70 -0.47 -1.86
CA SER A 86 4.02 0.05 -1.53
C SER A 86 5.07 -1.07 -1.45
N PRO A 87 6.31 -0.84 -1.91
CA PRO A 87 7.39 -1.82 -1.80
C PRO A 87 7.93 -1.97 -0.36
N ALA A 88 7.44 -1.16 0.58
CA ALA A 88 7.87 -1.16 1.99
C ALA A 88 7.78 -2.55 2.65
N LEU A 89 6.75 -3.34 2.35
CA LEU A 89 6.59 -4.68 2.92
C LEU A 89 7.74 -5.62 2.50
N GLY A 90 8.27 -5.45 1.29
CA GLY A 90 9.43 -6.21 0.84
C GLY A 90 10.71 -5.84 1.60
N ALA A 91 10.89 -4.57 1.94
CA ALA A 91 12.01 -4.13 2.79
C ALA A 91 11.86 -4.64 4.23
N LEU A 92 10.64 -4.63 4.76
CA LEU A 92 10.31 -5.20 6.06
C LEU A 92 10.60 -6.71 6.11
N ALA A 93 10.17 -7.47 5.10
CA ALA A 93 10.44 -8.90 5.02
C ALA A 93 11.94 -9.20 5.03
N ARG A 94 12.73 -8.45 4.23
CA ARG A 94 14.19 -8.57 4.22
C ARG A 94 14.81 -8.27 5.59
N HIS A 95 14.34 -7.23 6.28
CA HIS A 95 14.82 -6.88 7.61
C HIS A 95 14.63 -8.03 8.62
N TYR A 96 13.50 -8.74 8.55
CA TYR A 96 13.20 -9.88 9.42
C TYR A 96 13.70 -11.23 8.91
N GLY A 97 14.35 -11.29 7.75
CA GLY A 97 14.82 -12.55 7.14
C GLY A 97 13.68 -13.45 6.63
N LEU A 98 12.53 -12.87 6.29
CA LEU A 98 11.35 -13.56 5.76
C LEU A 98 11.29 -13.44 4.23
N ALA A 99 10.50 -14.30 3.58
CA ALA A 99 10.23 -14.17 2.16
C ALA A 99 9.26 -13.01 1.90
N HIS A 100 9.39 -12.37 0.74
CA HIS A 100 8.40 -11.43 0.20
C HIS A 100 7.90 -11.92 -1.15
N ALA A 101 6.60 -11.80 -1.37
CA ALA A 101 5.98 -12.06 -2.66
C ALA A 101 5.21 -10.82 -3.14
N GLU A 102 5.62 -10.29 -4.28
CA GLU A 102 4.87 -9.26 -5.00
C GLU A 102 3.93 -9.94 -6.01
N THR A 103 2.63 -9.73 -5.90
CA THR A 103 1.62 -10.38 -6.76
C THR A 103 0.93 -9.42 -7.70
N LEU A 104 0.22 -9.93 -8.71
CA LEU A 104 -0.73 -9.10 -9.47
C LEU A 104 -1.83 -8.54 -8.55
N PRO A 105 -2.43 -7.38 -8.91
CA PRO A 105 -3.61 -6.90 -8.21
C PRO A 105 -4.74 -7.93 -8.19
N GLY A 106 -5.46 -8.00 -7.06
CA GLY A 106 -6.52 -8.96 -6.78
C GLY A 106 -6.08 -10.02 -5.77
N PHE A 107 -6.82 -10.07 -4.66
CA PHE A 107 -6.49 -10.93 -3.51
C PHE A 107 -6.40 -12.43 -3.78
N LYS A 108 -7.04 -12.91 -4.85
CA LYS A 108 -6.90 -14.30 -5.34
C LYS A 108 -5.44 -14.71 -5.58
N TRP A 109 -4.56 -13.75 -5.87
CA TRP A 109 -3.13 -14.01 -6.05
C TRP A 109 -2.37 -13.98 -4.72
N VAL A 110 -2.70 -13.01 -3.87
CA VAL A 110 -2.12 -12.84 -2.53
C VAL A 110 -2.36 -14.08 -1.69
N ALA A 111 -3.62 -14.53 -1.57
CA ALA A 111 -4.00 -15.68 -0.74
C ALA A 111 -3.40 -17.03 -1.18
N ARG A 112 -2.81 -17.11 -2.37
CA ARG A 112 -2.17 -18.34 -2.90
C ARG A 112 -0.64 -18.34 -2.75
N VAL A 113 -0.06 -17.30 -2.16
CA VAL A 113 1.38 -17.27 -1.92
C VAL A 113 1.77 -18.41 -0.98
N PRO A 114 2.72 -19.28 -1.36
CA PRO A 114 3.17 -20.37 -0.49
C PRO A 114 3.77 -19.84 0.82
N GLY A 115 3.36 -20.43 1.94
CA GLY A 115 3.85 -20.06 3.28
C GLY A 115 3.44 -18.66 3.72
N LEU A 116 2.35 -18.10 3.17
CA LEU A 116 1.84 -16.79 3.54
C LEU A 116 1.55 -16.72 5.05
N ILE A 117 2.11 -15.71 5.71
CA ILE A 117 1.78 -15.35 7.09
C ILE A 117 1.04 -14.01 7.19
N PHE A 118 1.16 -13.16 6.17
CA PHE A 118 0.41 -11.91 6.06
C PHE A 118 0.37 -11.43 4.61
N GLY A 119 -0.78 -10.94 4.16
CA GLY A 119 -0.98 -10.38 2.82
C GLY A 119 -1.80 -9.09 2.83
N TYR A 120 -1.53 -8.14 1.94
CA TYR A 120 -2.40 -6.95 1.80
C TYR A 120 -2.46 -6.32 0.40
N GLU A 121 -3.52 -5.55 0.19
CA GLU A 121 -3.73 -4.61 -0.91
C GLU A 121 -3.78 -3.17 -0.38
N GLU A 122 -3.18 -2.24 -1.13
CA GLU A 122 -3.22 -0.79 -0.90
C GLU A 122 -4.64 -0.23 -0.75
N SER A 123 -5.62 -0.92 -1.36
CA SER A 123 -7.04 -0.67 -1.24
C SER A 123 -7.63 -1.14 0.10
N ILE A 124 -6.86 -1.02 1.19
CA ILE A 124 -7.23 -1.30 2.59
C ILE A 124 -7.77 -2.71 2.87
N GLY A 125 -7.33 -3.70 2.09
CA GLY A 125 -7.67 -5.11 2.27
C GLY A 125 -6.49 -5.87 2.86
N TYR A 126 -6.71 -6.62 3.95
CA TYR A 126 -5.65 -7.31 4.67
C TYR A 126 -6.06 -8.75 4.99
N LEU A 127 -5.08 -9.65 4.98
CA LEU A 127 -5.20 -11.03 5.45
C LEU A 127 -4.16 -11.27 6.53
N THR A 128 -4.61 -11.22 7.77
CA THR A 128 -3.80 -11.46 8.97
C THR A 128 -3.84 -12.92 9.43
N THR A 129 -4.84 -13.69 8.98
CA THR A 129 -5.09 -15.07 9.39
C THR A 129 -5.19 -16.04 8.18
N PRO A 130 -4.13 -16.15 7.35
CA PRO A 130 -4.15 -16.93 6.11
C PRO A 130 -4.40 -18.45 6.29
N ALA A 131 -4.25 -18.97 7.50
CA ALA A 131 -4.60 -20.35 7.84
C ALA A 131 -6.12 -20.58 7.99
N VAL A 132 -6.91 -19.51 8.13
CA VAL A 132 -8.35 -19.56 8.39
C VAL A 132 -9.15 -19.06 7.18
N VAL A 133 -8.72 -17.95 6.57
CA VAL A 133 -9.43 -17.29 5.48
C VAL A 133 -8.54 -17.18 4.25
N GLY A 134 -9.12 -17.39 3.06
CA GLY A 134 -8.43 -17.32 1.76
C GLY A 134 -8.73 -16.04 0.96
N ASP A 135 -9.18 -14.99 1.64
CA ASP A 135 -9.52 -13.67 1.09
C ASP A 135 -9.18 -12.58 2.12
N LYS A 136 -9.44 -11.31 1.80
CA LYS A 136 -9.33 -10.22 2.76
C LYS A 136 -10.35 -10.42 3.89
N ASP A 137 -9.93 -10.08 5.10
CA ASP A 137 -10.77 -10.18 6.30
C ASP A 137 -10.58 -8.94 7.16
N GLY A 138 -11.49 -7.98 6.99
CA GLY A 138 -11.49 -6.73 7.75
C GLY A 138 -11.76 -6.92 9.24
N VAL A 139 -12.42 -8.01 9.64
CA VAL A 139 -12.73 -8.32 11.05
C VAL A 139 -11.49 -8.86 11.75
N SER A 140 -10.81 -9.84 11.15
CA SER A 140 -9.53 -10.34 11.68
C SER A 140 -8.45 -9.25 11.66
N ALA A 141 -8.42 -8.41 10.63
CA ALA A 141 -7.54 -7.25 10.59
C ALA A 141 -7.84 -6.26 11.72
N ALA A 142 -9.12 -6.04 12.05
CA ALA A 142 -9.52 -5.13 13.14
C ALA A 142 -9.06 -5.66 14.50
N ALA A 143 -9.21 -6.98 14.73
CA ALA A 143 -8.74 -7.62 15.94
C ALA A 143 -7.21 -7.47 16.11
N GLU A 144 -6.43 -7.70 15.05
CA GLU A 144 -4.98 -7.50 15.09
C GLU A 144 -4.59 -6.03 15.26
N ALA A 145 -5.29 -5.11 14.60
CA ALA A 145 -5.08 -3.68 14.78
C ALA A 145 -5.35 -3.27 16.23
N LEU A 146 -6.45 -3.71 16.85
CA LEU A 146 -6.75 -3.42 18.25
C LEU A 146 -5.69 -4.00 19.20
N ALA A 147 -5.20 -5.21 18.93
CA ALA A 147 -4.14 -5.81 19.73
C ALA A 147 -2.83 -5.01 19.61
N MET A 148 -2.46 -4.57 18.40
CA MET A 148 -1.34 -3.65 18.17
C MET A 148 -1.51 -2.33 18.92
N LEU A 149 -2.69 -1.70 18.82
CA LEU A 149 -2.99 -0.43 19.46
C LEU A 149 -2.90 -0.52 20.99
N ARG A 150 -3.38 -1.63 21.57
CA ARG A 150 -3.23 -1.91 23.00
C ARG A 150 -1.77 -1.99 23.40
N ASP A 151 -0.95 -2.72 22.64
CA ASP A 151 0.46 -2.91 22.94
C ASP A 151 1.23 -1.58 22.83
N LEU A 152 0.92 -0.77 21.80
CA LEU A 152 1.46 0.58 21.64
C LEU A 152 1.05 1.50 22.79
N HIS A 153 -0.23 1.48 23.18
CA HIS A 153 -0.72 2.26 24.31
C HIS A 153 0.00 1.90 25.62
N ALA A 154 0.17 0.60 25.90
CA ALA A 154 0.89 0.13 27.08
C ALA A 154 2.38 0.58 27.06
N ALA A 155 2.97 0.73 25.89
CA ALA A 155 4.32 1.24 25.71
C ALA A 155 4.42 2.78 25.67
N GLY A 156 3.29 3.50 25.81
CA GLY A 156 3.26 4.97 25.69
C GLY A 156 3.58 5.49 24.29
N ARG A 157 3.35 4.67 23.25
CA ARG A 157 3.66 4.97 21.85
C ARG A 157 2.39 5.09 21.02
N THR A 158 2.50 5.82 19.91
CA THR A 158 1.43 5.99 18.91
C THR A 158 1.76 5.23 17.64
N VAL A 159 0.75 4.96 16.80
CA VAL A 159 0.95 4.40 15.45
C VAL A 159 1.88 5.25 14.58
N TRP A 160 1.91 6.57 14.79
CA TRP A 160 2.79 7.49 14.05
C TRP A 160 4.25 7.30 14.43
N GLN A 161 4.52 7.15 15.73
CA GLN A 161 5.86 6.83 16.22
C GLN A 161 6.30 5.42 15.82
N GLU A 162 5.36 4.49 15.63
CA GLU A 162 5.68 3.17 15.07
C GLU A 162 6.06 3.26 13.59
N LEU A 163 5.34 4.04 12.79
CA LEU A 163 5.71 4.32 11.40
C LEU A 163 7.07 5.04 11.30
N ASP A 164 7.37 5.97 12.21
CA ASP A 164 8.68 6.63 12.27
C ASP A 164 9.80 5.64 12.66
N ALA A 165 9.55 4.72 13.60
CA ALA A 165 10.49 3.67 13.96
C ALA A 165 10.69 2.62 12.85
N LEU A 166 9.66 2.36 12.05
CA LEU A 166 9.76 1.57 10.82
C LEU A 166 10.63 2.27 9.79
N SER A 167 10.40 3.57 9.58
CA SER A 167 11.24 4.39 8.70
C SER A 167 12.72 4.25 9.09
N GLU A 168 13.08 4.41 10.37
CA GLU A 168 14.45 4.22 10.85
C GLU A 168 15.07 2.86 10.49
N ARG A 169 14.27 1.79 10.43
CA ARG A 169 14.75 0.43 10.14
C ARG A 169 14.89 0.12 8.65
N ILE A 170 13.96 0.59 7.83
CA ILE A 170 13.82 0.12 6.43
C ILE A 170 13.75 1.24 5.38
N GLY A 171 13.94 2.49 5.80
CA GLY A 171 13.69 3.67 4.96
C GLY A 171 12.21 4.06 4.92
N LEU A 172 11.94 5.23 4.35
CA LEU A 172 10.57 5.76 4.23
C LEU A 172 10.06 5.59 2.81
N TYR A 173 8.90 4.97 2.68
CA TYR A 173 8.19 4.79 1.42
C TYR A 173 6.92 5.65 1.44
N ALA A 174 6.73 6.44 0.39
CA ALA A 174 5.52 7.24 0.20
C ALA A 174 4.83 6.81 -1.09
N SER A 175 3.52 6.64 -1.05
CA SER A 175 2.72 6.23 -2.21
C SER A 175 1.56 7.18 -2.43
N ALA A 176 1.22 7.43 -3.70
CA ALA A 176 0.06 8.21 -4.11
C ALA A 176 -0.69 7.49 -5.24
N GLN A 177 -1.92 7.93 -5.48
CA GLN A 177 -2.75 7.43 -6.57
C GLN A 177 -3.40 8.57 -7.34
N ILE A 178 -3.31 8.52 -8.66
CA ILE A 178 -4.11 9.34 -9.57
C ILE A 178 -5.25 8.47 -10.10
N VAL A 179 -6.48 9.00 -10.05
CA VAL A 179 -7.66 8.35 -10.61
C VAL A 179 -8.22 9.22 -11.72
N VAL A 180 -8.11 8.73 -12.96
CA VAL A 180 -8.72 9.37 -14.13
C VAL A 180 -10.08 8.71 -14.37
N ARG A 181 -11.16 9.44 -14.07
CA ARG A 181 -12.54 8.98 -14.27
C ARG A 181 -12.94 9.09 -15.74
N ARG A 182 -13.72 8.12 -16.20
CA ARG A 182 -14.30 8.01 -17.54
C ARG A 182 -15.78 7.74 -17.46
N GLU A 183 -16.48 7.92 -18.56
CA GLU A 183 -17.91 7.57 -18.63
C GLU A 183 -18.10 6.06 -18.83
N ARG A 184 -17.18 5.41 -19.56
CA ARG A 184 -17.27 4.00 -19.93
C ARG A 184 -15.96 3.26 -19.69
N MET A 185 -16.07 1.97 -19.35
CA MET A 185 -14.91 1.06 -19.16
C MET A 185 -13.95 1.09 -20.35
N ALA A 186 -14.51 1.03 -21.57
CA ALA A 186 -13.75 1.00 -22.81
C ALA A 186 -12.86 2.24 -23.02
N GLU A 187 -13.22 3.40 -22.46
CA GLU A 187 -12.41 4.63 -22.58
C GLU A 187 -11.15 4.56 -21.70
N ALA A 188 -11.26 3.97 -20.51
CA ALA A 188 -10.11 3.73 -19.64
C ALA A 188 -9.17 2.68 -20.26
N GLU A 189 -9.73 1.63 -20.87
CA GLU A 189 -8.95 0.63 -21.61
C GLU A 189 -8.26 1.23 -22.83
N THR A 190 -8.96 2.04 -23.63
CA THR A 190 -8.39 2.71 -24.80
C THR A 190 -7.22 3.61 -24.41
N LEU A 191 -7.34 4.37 -23.32
CA LEU A 191 -6.22 5.18 -22.83
C LEU A 191 -5.03 4.29 -22.40
N ALA A 192 -5.28 3.18 -21.70
CA ALA A 192 -4.22 2.23 -21.37
C ALA A 192 -3.54 1.64 -22.62
N GLU A 193 -4.28 1.39 -23.70
CA GLU A 193 -3.69 0.97 -24.99
C GLU A 193 -2.85 2.06 -25.64
N ARG A 194 -3.28 3.33 -25.59
CA ARG A 194 -2.48 4.45 -26.13
C ARG A 194 -1.15 4.58 -25.39
N ILE A 195 -1.18 4.47 -24.06
CA ILE A 195 0.03 4.48 -23.22
C ILE A 195 0.93 3.29 -23.55
N ARG A 196 0.34 2.09 -23.76
CA ARG A 196 1.09 0.89 -24.17
C ARG A 196 1.76 1.06 -25.53
N ALA A 197 1.09 1.71 -26.49
CA ALA A 197 1.63 1.98 -27.82
C ALA A 197 2.72 3.07 -27.81
N HIS A 198 2.65 4.01 -26.86
CA HIS A 198 3.59 5.13 -26.71
C HIS A 198 4.12 5.21 -25.28
N PRO A 199 4.89 4.20 -24.82
CA PRO A 199 5.32 4.13 -23.44
C PRO A 199 6.21 5.33 -23.07
N PRO A 200 6.07 5.89 -21.86
CA PRO A 200 6.90 6.98 -21.40
C PRO A 200 8.36 6.53 -21.29
N THR A 201 9.29 7.40 -21.70
CA THR A 201 10.73 7.21 -21.48
C THR A 201 11.22 7.88 -20.21
N GLY A 202 10.36 8.64 -19.54
CA GLY A 202 10.66 9.34 -18.28
C GLY A 202 9.45 10.11 -17.74
N PHE A 203 9.55 10.53 -16.49
CA PHE A 203 8.59 11.40 -15.81
C PHE A 203 9.35 12.54 -15.12
N GLY A 204 9.04 13.79 -15.44
CA GLY A 204 9.64 14.95 -14.75
C GLY A 204 11.16 15.04 -14.89
N GLY A 205 11.70 14.58 -16.03
CA GLY A 205 13.14 14.50 -16.27
C GLY A 205 13.83 13.26 -15.69
N ILE A 206 13.11 12.42 -14.93
CA ILE A 206 13.61 11.15 -14.39
C ILE A 206 13.40 10.06 -15.44
N ALA A 207 14.47 9.42 -15.90
CA ALA A 207 14.40 8.39 -16.94
C ALA A 207 13.72 7.11 -16.43
N VAL A 208 12.94 6.47 -17.31
CA VAL A 208 12.48 5.09 -17.11
C VAL A 208 13.67 4.15 -17.35
N THR A 209 14.03 3.37 -16.34
CA THR A 209 15.10 2.36 -16.43
C THR A 209 14.56 0.98 -16.79
N ARG A 210 13.30 0.70 -16.45
CA ARG A 210 12.64 -0.55 -16.80
C ARG A 210 11.16 -0.33 -17.05
N ALA A 211 10.66 -0.81 -18.19
CA ALA A 211 9.24 -0.87 -18.50
C ALA A 211 8.78 -2.34 -18.54
N ARG A 212 7.67 -2.65 -17.89
CA ARG A 212 7.06 -3.98 -17.82
C ARG A 212 5.60 -3.90 -18.23
N ASP A 213 5.21 -4.62 -19.28
CA ASP A 213 3.80 -4.79 -19.66
C ASP A 213 3.33 -6.19 -19.27
N PHE A 214 2.50 -6.28 -18.23
CA PHE A 214 2.02 -7.54 -17.67
C PHE A 214 1.02 -8.28 -18.56
N ARG A 215 0.70 -7.78 -19.74
CA ARG A 215 0.06 -8.57 -20.80
C ARG A 215 1.05 -9.47 -21.55
N SER A 216 2.34 -9.15 -21.49
CA SER A 216 3.38 -9.93 -22.16
C SER A 216 3.45 -11.33 -21.54
N PRO A 217 3.43 -12.40 -22.37
CA PRO A 217 3.55 -13.77 -21.87
C PRO A 217 4.80 -13.97 -21.01
N GLY A 218 4.67 -14.72 -19.90
CA GLY A 218 5.78 -15.09 -19.03
C GLY A 218 6.16 -14.08 -17.95
N LEU A 219 5.58 -12.86 -17.94
CA LEU A 219 5.83 -11.89 -16.86
C LEU A 219 4.97 -12.08 -15.61
N ALA A 220 3.82 -12.74 -15.75
CA ALA A 220 2.93 -13.04 -14.62
C ALA A 220 2.10 -14.30 -14.88
N PRO A 221 1.46 -14.87 -13.84
CA PRO A 221 0.65 -16.08 -13.98
C PRO A 221 -0.53 -15.94 -14.93
N ALA A 222 -0.98 -14.71 -15.20
CA ALA A 222 -2.00 -14.42 -16.20
C ALA A 222 -1.75 -13.04 -16.84
N PRO A 223 -2.00 -12.89 -18.16
CA PRO A 223 -1.97 -11.58 -18.81
C PRO A 223 -2.86 -10.58 -18.08
N THR A 224 -2.31 -9.43 -17.72
CA THR A 224 -3.00 -8.40 -16.93
C THR A 224 -2.78 -7.05 -17.57
N ASN A 225 -3.84 -6.23 -17.71
CA ASN A 225 -3.72 -4.87 -18.22
C ASN A 225 -3.08 -3.96 -17.15
N LEU A 226 -1.76 -4.05 -17.03
CA LEU A 226 -0.97 -3.35 -16.05
C LEU A 226 0.39 -3.06 -16.66
N LEU A 227 0.75 -1.78 -16.69
CA LEU A 227 2.05 -1.27 -17.11
C LEU A 227 2.78 -0.85 -15.83
N ALA A 228 4.06 -1.20 -15.69
CA ALA A 228 4.89 -0.76 -14.58
C ALA A 228 6.21 -0.19 -15.10
N TYR A 229 6.59 0.95 -14.56
CA TYR A 229 7.79 1.70 -14.92
C TYR A 229 8.62 1.92 -13.66
N ASP A 230 9.84 1.37 -13.66
CA ASP A 230 10.84 1.66 -12.64
C ASP A 230 11.69 2.85 -13.13
N LEU A 231 11.90 3.84 -12.27
CA LEU A 231 12.60 5.08 -12.60
C LEU A 231 14.04 5.09 -12.09
N ALA A 232 14.89 5.94 -12.67
CA ALA A 232 16.32 6.01 -12.37
C ALA A 232 16.65 6.44 -10.92
N ASP A 233 15.74 7.13 -10.25
CA ASP A 233 15.83 7.53 -8.85
C ASP A 233 15.28 6.47 -7.88
N GLY A 234 14.82 5.33 -8.38
CA GLY A 234 14.21 4.25 -7.60
C GLY A 234 12.69 4.39 -7.41
N SER A 235 12.08 5.47 -7.86
CA SER A 235 10.63 5.65 -7.83
C SER A 235 9.93 4.71 -8.82
N ARG A 236 8.62 4.47 -8.61
CA ARG A 236 7.83 3.57 -9.47
C ARG A 236 6.54 4.23 -9.93
N VAL A 237 6.13 3.94 -11.17
CA VAL A 237 4.83 4.33 -11.74
C VAL A 237 4.13 3.10 -12.31
N MET A 238 2.93 2.78 -11.83
CA MET A 238 2.13 1.66 -12.33
C MET A 238 0.79 2.16 -12.86
N ILE A 239 0.38 1.73 -14.04
CA ILE A 239 -0.84 2.18 -14.73
C ILE A 239 -1.72 0.99 -15.06
N ARG A 240 -2.97 1.01 -14.63
CA ARG A 240 -3.98 -0.02 -14.98
C ARG A 240 -5.39 0.56 -15.06
N PRO A 241 -6.22 0.11 -16.01
CA PRO A 241 -7.65 0.34 -15.88
C PRO A 241 -8.20 -0.45 -14.69
N SER A 242 -9.20 0.14 -14.04
CA SER A 242 -10.01 -0.57 -13.06
C SER A 242 -10.84 -1.64 -13.76
N GLY A 243 -11.04 -2.79 -13.12
CA GLY A 243 -11.87 -3.88 -13.66
C GLY A 243 -13.37 -3.74 -13.33
N THR A 244 -13.70 -2.87 -12.38
CA THR A 244 -15.06 -2.74 -11.84
C THR A 244 -15.69 -1.36 -12.05
N GLU A 245 -14.89 -0.38 -12.47
CA GLU A 245 -15.32 1.01 -12.59
C GLU A 245 -14.64 1.68 -13.79
N PRO A 246 -15.28 2.66 -14.45
CA PRO A 246 -14.72 3.34 -15.62
C PRO A 246 -13.63 4.32 -15.18
N LYS A 247 -12.49 3.80 -14.73
CA LYS A 247 -11.38 4.56 -14.15
C LYS A 247 -10.06 4.01 -14.64
N LEU A 248 -9.12 4.88 -15.01
CA LEU A 248 -7.70 4.53 -15.10
C LEU A 248 -7.03 4.90 -13.78
N LYS A 249 -6.34 3.94 -13.16
CA LYS A 249 -5.59 4.14 -11.91
C LYS A 249 -4.11 4.19 -12.21
N ILE A 250 -3.44 5.21 -11.67
CA ILE A 250 -2.00 5.36 -11.72
C ILE A 250 -1.50 5.37 -10.28
N TYR A 251 -0.56 4.50 -9.98
CA TYR A 251 0.05 4.31 -8.66
C TYR A 251 1.48 4.80 -8.73
N LEU A 252 1.87 5.57 -7.72
CA LEU A 252 3.16 6.23 -7.66
C LEU A 252 3.82 5.83 -6.34
N ASP A 253 5.09 5.45 -6.39
CA ASP A 253 5.91 5.23 -5.19
C ASP A 253 7.17 6.08 -5.26
N ALA A 254 7.51 6.69 -4.13
CA ALA A 254 8.79 7.35 -3.87
C ALA A 254 9.41 6.78 -2.58
N PHE A 255 10.74 6.83 -2.48
CA PHE A 255 11.48 6.22 -1.39
C PHE A 255 12.69 7.04 -0.96
N SER A 256 13.04 6.99 0.32
CA SER A 256 14.32 7.49 0.81
C SER A 256 14.83 6.73 2.04
N GLU A 257 16.12 6.39 2.02
CA GLU A 257 16.90 5.90 3.18
C GLU A 257 17.80 7.00 3.76
N ALA A 258 17.83 8.19 3.16
CA ALA A 258 18.83 9.19 3.45
C ALA A 258 18.36 10.21 4.50
N GLY A 259 19.11 10.28 5.61
CA GLY A 259 18.90 11.27 6.66
C GLY A 259 17.89 10.86 7.73
N SER A 260 17.53 11.82 8.57
CA SER A 260 16.50 11.67 9.61
C SER A 260 15.13 11.33 9.04
N VAL A 261 14.22 10.84 9.88
CA VAL A 261 12.82 10.58 9.48
C VAL A 261 12.15 11.82 8.88
N ALA A 262 12.42 13.02 9.44
CA ALA A 262 11.87 14.27 8.93
C ALA A 262 12.40 14.62 7.54
N GLU A 263 13.70 14.45 7.30
CA GLU A 263 14.32 14.66 5.98
C GLU A 263 13.78 13.66 4.96
N ARG A 264 13.70 12.38 5.32
CA ARG A 264 13.12 11.34 4.45
C ARG A 264 11.69 11.66 4.07
N ARG A 265 10.86 12.07 5.04
CA ARG A 265 9.47 12.47 4.79
C ARG A 265 9.39 13.64 3.81
N ALA A 266 10.22 14.68 4.01
CA ALA A 266 10.26 15.83 3.11
C ALA A 266 10.71 15.44 1.69
N GLN A 267 11.77 14.63 1.58
CA GLN A 267 12.31 14.15 0.30
C GLN A 267 11.27 13.31 -0.45
N THR A 268 10.66 12.31 0.20
CA THR A 268 9.66 11.47 -0.44
C THR A 268 8.41 12.23 -0.81
N SER A 269 7.95 13.19 0.01
CA SER A 269 6.81 14.03 -0.34
C SER A 269 7.09 14.91 -1.56
N ALA A 270 8.29 15.49 -1.64
CA ALA A 270 8.70 16.29 -2.79
C ALA A 270 8.82 15.44 -4.06
N ALA A 271 9.48 14.27 -3.97
CA ALA A 271 9.61 13.33 -5.09
C ALA A 271 8.25 12.84 -5.59
N LEU A 272 7.36 12.46 -4.66
CA LEU A 272 6.02 11.99 -5.00
C LEU A 272 5.18 13.09 -5.68
N ALA A 273 5.24 14.33 -5.19
CA ALA A 273 4.56 15.45 -5.82
C ALA A 273 5.11 15.76 -7.23
N ALA A 274 6.43 15.68 -7.42
CA ALA A 274 7.06 15.90 -8.72
C ALA A 274 6.66 14.82 -9.74
N ILE A 275 6.68 13.55 -9.33
CA ILE A 275 6.27 12.43 -10.19
C ILE A 275 4.76 12.48 -10.46
N GLU A 276 3.95 12.85 -9.49
CA GLU A 276 2.51 13.03 -9.70
C GLU A 276 2.22 14.10 -10.75
N ALA A 277 2.85 15.27 -10.65
CA ALA A 277 2.72 16.33 -11.63
C ALA A 277 3.14 15.84 -13.03
N ALA A 278 4.31 15.21 -13.13
CA ALA A 278 4.80 14.67 -14.40
C ALA A 278 3.90 13.57 -14.99
N ALA A 279 3.33 12.70 -14.15
CA ALA A 279 2.39 11.68 -14.59
C ALA A 279 1.09 12.31 -15.13
N ARG A 280 0.59 13.38 -14.48
CA ARG A 280 -0.57 14.14 -14.98
C ARG A 280 -0.30 14.83 -16.31
N ASP A 281 0.89 15.41 -16.48
CA ASP A 281 1.30 16.03 -17.74
C ASP A 281 1.38 14.99 -18.87
N TYR A 282 1.99 13.83 -18.61
CA TYR A 282 2.02 12.72 -19.56
C TYR A 282 0.61 12.23 -19.93
N LEU A 283 -0.29 12.08 -18.94
CA LEU A 283 -1.67 11.65 -19.17
C LEU A 283 -2.44 12.65 -20.03
N THR A 284 -2.29 13.95 -19.80
CA THR A 284 -2.91 15.00 -20.64
C THR A 284 -2.48 14.87 -22.10
N GLY A 285 -1.19 14.58 -22.34
CA GLY A 285 -0.67 14.33 -23.69
C GLY A 285 -1.21 13.04 -24.32
N ALA A 286 -1.40 11.98 -23.52
CA ALA A 286 -1.95 10.70 -23.99
C ALA A 286 -3.48 10.71 -24.21
N GLU A 287 -4.17 11.74 -23.72
CA GLU A 287 -5.60 11.97 -23.95
C GLU A 287 -5.90 12.65 -25.29
N GLN A 288 -4.94 13.42 -25.82
CA GLN A 288 -5.02 14.11 -27.12
C GLN A 288 -4.69 13.16 -28.28
#